data_AF-A0A1G7SCK0-F1
#
_entry.id   AF-A0A1G7SCK0-F1
#
_cell.length_a   1.000
_cell.length_b   1.000
_cell.length_c   1.000
_cell.angle_alpha   90.00
_cell.angle_beta   90.00
_cell.angle_gamma   90.00
#
_symmetry.space_group_name_H-M   'P 1'
#
loop_
_entity.id
_entity.type
_entity.pdbx_description
1 polymer ?
#
loop_
_entity_poly.entity_id
_entity_poly.type
_entity_poly.pdbx_seq_one_letter_code
_entity_poly.pdbx_strand_id
1 'polypeptide(L)'
;MFWVVGFVGVLAVILVAMHFGSLEKMVALVRSARPVWLLAALLVQAGTYISAAFVWRQALHRAGQPLPLRTLVPLGVAKVFTDQVLPSGGISGTMLVVRGLIRRHIPPEIAMAAMLVGLVSYDIAYLIVVLASAATLWLQHRMNLPLLIGVTIFVLVTVAVPASVLGLKRWGKRRPIAWVSKCLGVTALLRELTAAPTHLLRSPSPLLQTAALQLCIFVLDAFTLWLAFNAIGEVPPLWTVFVSFAIASMAATEGCG
;
A
#
# COMPACT_ATOMS: atom_id res chain seq x y z
N MET A 1 -17.21 -1.66 43.47
CA MET A 1 -17.66 -0.89 42.28
C MET A 1 -17.05 0.50 42.20
N PHE A 2 -17.00 1.30 43.27
CA PHE A 2 -16.45 2.67 43.25
C PHE A 2 -14.97 2.79 42.81
N TRP A 3 -14.11 1.82 43.14
CA TRP A 3 -12.70 1.81 42.74
C TRP A 3 -12.48 1.61 41.24
N VAL A 4 -13.34 0.83 40.57
CA VAL A 4 -13.25 0.59 39.12
C VAL A 4 -13.64 1.84 38.35
N VAL A 5 -14.68 2.55 38.81
CA VAL A 5 -15.09 3.84 38.22
C VAL A 5 -14.01 4.90 38.39
N GLY A 6 -13.35 4.95 39.57
CA GLY A 6 -12.22 5.85 39.80
C GLY A 6 -11.02 5.56 38.89
N PHE A 7 -10.67 4.28 38.72
CA PHE A 7 -9.57 3.87 37.84
C PHE A 7 -9.85 4.18 36.36
N VAL A 8 -11.08 3.89 35.89
CA VAL A 8 -11.51 4.21 34.53
C VAL A 8 -11.54 5.73 34.29
N GLY A 9 -11.96 6.52 35.28
CA GLY A 9 -11.93 7.98 35.20
C GLY A 9 -10.51 8.53 35.09
N VAL A 10 -9.58 8.04 35.91
CA VAL A 10 -8.16 8.43 35.84
C VAL A 10 -7.54 8.00 34.52
N LEU A 11 -7.82 6.79 34.03
CA LEU A 11 -7.35 6.32 32.74
C LEU A 11 -7.88 7.17 31.58
N ALA A 12 -9.16 7.56 31.63
CA ALA A 12 -9.78 8.45 30.65
C ALA A 12 -9.13 9.84 30.67
N VAL A 13 -8.87 10.40 31.85
CA VAL A 13 -8.19 11.70 31.98
C VAL A 13 -6.75 11.63 31.47
N ILE A 14 -6.02 10.55 31.75
CA ILE A 14 -4.66 10.34 31.24
C ILE A 14 -4.68 10.22 29.71
N LEU A 15 -5.60 9.44 29.14
CA LEU A 15 -5.75 9.30 27.68
C LEU A 15 -6.09 10.62 27.01
N VAL A 16 -7.02 11.38 27.59
CA VAL A 16 -7.42 12.71 27.10
C VAL A 16 -6.25 13.69 27.21
N ALA A 17 -5.56 13.76 28.35
CA ALA A 17 -4.42 14.65 28.55
C ALA A 17 -3.24 14.34 27.61
N MET A 18 -2.95 13.06 27.37
CA MET A 18 -1.94 12.66 26.38
C MET A 18 -2.34 13.05 24.95
N HIS A 19 -3.63 12.99 24.62
CA HIS A 19 -4.14 13.37 23.30
C HIS A 19 -4.15 14.90 23.10
N PHE A 20 -4.50 15.68 24.11
CA PHE A 20 -4.43 17.15 24.04
C PHE A 20 -2.99 17.67 24.01
N GLY A 21 -2.09 17.08 24.80
CA GLY A 21 -0.67 17.44 24.79
C GLY A 21 0.05 17.09 23.50
N SER A 22 -0.41 16.07 22.76
CA SER A 22 0.12 15.75 21.42
C SER A 22 -0.43 16.68 20.35
N LEU A 23 -1.70 17.10 20.45
CA LEU A 23 -2.32 18.06 19.54
C LEU A 23 -1.67 19.45 19.63
N GLU A 24 -1.39 19.96 20.83
CA GLU A 24 -0.67 21.23 20.99
C GLU A 24 0.74 21.19 20.40
N LYS A 25 1.46 20.08 20.61
CA LYS A 25 2.78 19.85 20.01
C LYS A 25 2.70 19.75 18.49
N MET A 26 1.70 19.06 17.94
CA MET A 26 1.45 19.04 16.49
C MET A 26 1.17 20.43 15.94
N VAL A 27 0.32 21.22 16.60
CA VAL A 27 0.02 22.59 16.19
C VAL A 27 1.25 23.48 16.27
N ALA A 28 2.07 23.33 17.31
CA ALA A 28 3.34 24.04 17.45
C ALA A 28 4.32 23.67 16.33
N LEU A 29 4.45 22.37 16.00
CA LEU A 29 5.29 21.86 14.91
C LEU A 29 4.80 22.34 13.54
N VAL A 30 3.48 22.35 13.30
CA VAL A 30 2.89 22.87 12.06
C VAL A 30 3.10 24.38 11.93
N ARG A 31 3.04 25.12 13.05
CA ARG A 31 3.32 26.57 13.07
C ARG A 31 4.79 26.91 12.85
N SER A 32 5.71 26.06 13.32
CA SER A 32 7.15 26.22 13.06
C SER A 32 7.58 25.65 11.71
N ALA A 33 6.71 24.88 11.05
CA ALA A 33 7.03 24.24 9.79
C ALA A 33 7.25 25.27 8.68
N ARG A 34 8.34 25.12 7.93
CA ARG A 34 8.62 26.01 6.80
C ARG A 34 7.67 25.69 5.63
N PRO A 35 6.87 26.65 5.15
CA PRO A 35 5.82 26.39 4.16
C PRO A 35 6.35 25.92 2.81
N VAL A 36 7.59 26.28 2.45
CA VAL A 36 8.24 25.85 1.21
C VAL A 36 8.42 24.32 1.17
N TRP A 37 8.82 23.71 2.30
CA TRP A 37 8.99 22.25 2.39
C TRP A 37 7.65 21.53 2.37
N LEU A 38 6.61 22.10 2.99
CA LEU A 38 5.25 21.56 2.91
C LEU A 38 4.69 21.64 1.48
N LEU A 39 4.92 22.73 0.77
CA LEU A 39 4.52 22.85 -0.64
C LEU A 39 5.26 21.84 -1.52
N ALA A 40 6.57 21.65 -1.30
CA ALA A 40 7.34 20.61 -1.97
C ALA A 40 6.78 19.21 -1.68
N ALA A 41 6.46 18.91 -0.42
CA ALA A 41 5.84 17.64 -0.02
C ALA A 41 4.49 17.43 -0.73
N LEU A 42 3.66 18.46 -0.84
CA LEU A 42 2.39 18.39 -1.59
C LEU A 42 2.60 18.11 -3.09
N LEU A 43 3.61 18.72 -3.71
CA LEU A 43 3.94 18.48 -5.12
C LEU A 43 4.43 17.03 -5.35
N VAL A 44 5.25 16.51 -4.45
CA VAL A 44 5.71 15.12 -4.49
C VAL A 44 4.54 14.16 -4.30
N GLN A 45 3.65 14.44 -3.34
CA GLN A 45 2.44 13.65 -3.10
C GLN A 45 1.49 13.67 -4.31
N ALA A 46 1.38 14.79 -5.02
CA ALA A 46 0.64 14.85 -6.28
C ALA A 46 1.22 13.88 -7.33
N GLY A 47 2.55 13.77 -7.37
CA GLY A 47 3.25 12.76 -8.15
C GLY A 47 2.80 11.33 -7.83
N THR A 48 2.61 10.99 -6.54
CA THR A 48 2.09 9.68 -6.12
C THR A 48 0.73 9.38 -6.73
N TYR A 49 -0.22 10.33 -6.64
CA TYR A 49 -1.56 10.15 -7.20
C TYR A 49 -1.56 10.01 -8.72
N ILE A 50 -0.70 10.77 -9.40
CA ILE A 50 -0.53 10.69 -10.85
C ILE A 50 0.05 9.33 -11.24
N SER A 51 1.12 8.87 -10.56
CA SER A 51 1.72 7.55 -10.78
C SER A 51 0.72 6.43 -10.55
N ALA A 52 -0.11 6.52 -9.49
CA ALA A 52 -1.17 5.55 -9.24
C ALA A 52 -2.20 5.50 -10.38
N ALA A 53 -2.58 6.65 -10.94
CA ALA A 53 -3.45 6.71 -12.10
C ALA A 53 -2.82 6.10 -13.36
N PHE A 54 -1.50 6.28 -13.55
CA PHE A 54 -0.76 5.67 -14.65
C PHE A 54 -0.72 4.15 -14.58
N VAL A 55 -0.63 3.55 -13.38
CA VAL A 55 -0.70 2.09 -13.20
C VAL A 55 -1.99 1.53 -13.83
N TRP A 56 -3.14 2.16 -13.53
CA TRP A 56 -4.43 1.77 -14.11
C TRP A 56 -4.50 2.07 -15.60
N ARG A 57 -4.00 3.24 -16.04
CA ARG A 57 -3.99 3.63 -17.45
C ARG A 57 -3.25 2.61 -18.31
N GLN A 58 -2.10 2.16 -17.84
CA GLN A 58 -1.25 1.22 -18.57
C GLN A 58 -1.89 -0.15 -18.70
N ALA A 59 -2.50 -0.64 -17.62
CA ALA A 59 -3.25 -1.90 -17.66
C ALA A 59 -4.44 -1.82 -18.63
N LEU A 60 -5.19 -0.72 -18.61
CA LEU A 60 -6.33 -0.49 -19.51
C LEU A 60 -5.94 -0.30 -20.97
N HIS A 61 -4.87 0.45 -21.24
CA HIS A 61 -4.35 0.67 -22.59
C HIS A 61 -3.92 -0.64 -23.24
N ARG A 62 -3.35 -1.58 -22.48
CA ARG A 62 -2.98 -2.91 -22.98
C ARG A 62 -4.18 -3.82 -23.22
N ALA A 63 -5.25 -3.65 -22.45
CA ALA A 63 -6.51 -4.35 -22.65
C ALA A 63 -7.37 -3.75 -23.80
N GLY A 64 -6.84 -2.81 -24.57
CA GLY A 64 -7.55 -2.18 -25.69
C GLY A 64 -8.64 -1.19 -25.29
N GLN A 65 -8.67 -0.77 -24.02
CA GLN A 65 -9.68 0.13 -23.46
C GLN A 65 -9.04 1.40 -22.87
N PRO A 66 -8.35 2.25 -23.66
CA PRO A 66 -7.62 3.39 -23.13
C PRO A 66 -8.57 4.43 -22.53
N LEU A 67 -8.34 4.78 -21.26
CA LEU A 67 -9.01 5.91 -20.60
C LEU A 67 -8.05 7.10 -20.42
N PRO A 68 -8.56 8.34 -20.52
CA PRO A 68 -7.73 9.53 -20.32
C PRO A 68 -7.39 9.72 -18.84
N LEU A 69 -6.20 10.25 -18.55
CA LEU A 69 -5.72 10.44 -17.16
C LEU A 69 -6.65 11.30 -16.32
N ARG A 70 -7.28 12.33 -16.90
CA ARG A 70 -8.27 13.18 -16.20
C ARG A 70 -9.42 12.38 -15.57
N THR A 71 -9.71 11.19 -16.11
CA THR A 71 -10.74 10.28 -15.60
C THR A 71 -10.18 9.33 -14.53
N LEU A 72 -8.91 8.95 -14.65
CA LEU A 72 -8.26 7.97 -13.76
C LEU A 72 -7.66 8.62 -12.50
N VAL A 73 -7.19 9.86 -12.57
CA VAL A 73 -6.63 10.59 -11.42
C VAL A 73 -7.62 10.69 -10.27
N PRO A 74 -8.89 11.10 -10.46
CA PRO A 74 -9.87 11.12 -9.37
C PRO A 74 -10.14 9.74 -8.77
N LEU A 75 -10.09 8.67 -9.58
CA LEU A 75 -10.22 7.29 -9.10
C LEU A 75 -9.00 6.87 -8.26
N GLY A 76 -7.79 7.25 -8.68
CA GLY A 76 -6.56 7.01 -7.91
C GLY A 76 -6.56 7.74 -6.57
N VAL A 77 -6.99 9.01 -6.55
CA VAL A 77 -7.15 9.78 -5.30
C VAL A 77 -8.17 9.11 -4.38
N ALA A 78 -9.35 8.74 -4.92
CA ALA A 78 -10.38 8.07 -4.15
C ALA A 78 -9.88 6.72 -3.59
N LYS A 79 -9.11 5.95 -4.37
CA LYS A 79 -8.45 4.72 -3.92
C LYS A 79 -7.56 4.98 -2.72
N VAL A 80 -6.57 5.87 -2.86
CA VAL A 80 -5.57 6.12 -1.81
C VAL A 80 -6.24 6.64 -0.54
N PHE A 81 -7.21 7.54 -0.67
CA PHE A 81 -7.98 8.01 0.48
C PHE A 81 -8.74 6.87 1.17
N THR A 82 -9.42 6.02 0.40
CA THR A 82 -10.16 4.87 0.93
C THR A 82 -9.23 3.88 1.61
N ASP A 83 -8.06 3.64 1.04
CA ASP A 83 -7.04 2.72 1.59
C ASP A 83 -6.47 3.26 2.91
N GLN A 84 -6.37 4.58 3.07
CA GLN A 84 -5.90 5.22 4.31
C GLN A 84 -6.96 5.28 5.40
N VAL A 85 -8.24 5.43 5.03
CA VAL A 85 -9.35 5.57 5.99
C VAL A 85 -9.89 4.22 6.45
N LEU A 86 -9.93 3.22 5.56
CA LEU A 86 -10.51 1.92 5.84
C LEU A 86 -9.41 0.87 6.08
N PRO A 87 -9.37 0.21 7.26
CA PRO A 87 -8.41 -0.85 7.55
C PRO A 87 -8.79 -2.14 6.81
N SER A 88 -8.60 -2.13 5.49
CA SER A 88 -9.00 -3.20 4.58
C SER A 88 -7.82 -3.79 3.79
N GLY A 89 -6.59 -3.42 4.16
CA GLY A 89 -5.38 -3.84 3.44
C GLY A 89 -5.37 -3.40 1.97
N GLY A 90 -6.00 -2.27 1.64
CA GLY A 90 -6.08 -1.74 0.27
C GLY A 90 -7.12 -2.41 -0.65
N ILE A 91 -7.87 -3.39 -0.16
CA ILE A 91 -8.89 -4.10 -0.94
C ILE A 91 -10.06 -3.17 -1.26
N SER A 92 -10.48 -2.35 -0.29
CA SER A 92 -11.65 -1.46 -0.43
C SER A 92 -11.43 -0.38 -1.49
N GLY A 93 -10.29 0.33 -1.46
CA GLY A 93 -9.99 1.36 -2.46
C GLY A 93 -9.76 0.75 -3.85
N THR A 94 -9.16 -0.44 -3.93
CA THR A 94 -9.01 -1.15 -5.21
C THR A 94 -10.36 -1.51 -5.82
N MET A 95 -11.30 -2.02 -5.02
CA MET A 95 -12.64 -2.35 -5.50
C MET A 95 -13.45 -1.10 -5.86
N LEU A 96 -13.22 0.02 -5.18
CA LEU A 96 -13.79 1.32 -5.56
C LEU A 96 -13.36 1.71 -6.98
N VAL A 97 -12.08 1.54 -7.33
CA VAL A 97 -11.59 1.82 -8.69
C VAL A 97 -12.22 0.89 -9.70
N VAL A 98 -12.25 -0.42 -9.43
CA VAL A 98 -12.92 -1.41 -10.29
C VAL A 98 -14.36 -1.01 -10.57
N ARG A 99 -15.15 -0.73 -9.53
CA ARG A 99 -16.55 -0.32 -9.68
C ARG A 99 -16.65 1.00 -10.46
N GLY A 100 -15.69 1.91 -10.23
CA GLY A 100 -15.55 3.15 -10.98
C GLY A 100 -15.27 2.93 -12.47
N LEU A 101 -14.49 1.91 -12.84
CA LEU A 101 -14.20 1.54 -14.22
C LEU A 101 -15.43 0.90 -14.88
N ILE A 102 -16.11 -0.02 -14.19
CA ILE A 102 -17.34 -0.67 -14.68
C ILE A 102 -18.44 0.36 -14.94
N ARG A 103 -18.61 1.34 -14.05
CA ARG A 103 -19.54 2.48 -14.25
C ARG A 103 -19.18 3.34 -15.47
N ARG A 104 -17.96 3.24 -15.98
CA ARG A 104 -17.47 3.94 -17.18
C ARG A 104 -17.44 3.01 -18.41
N HIS A 105 -18.25 1.95 -18.39
CA HIS A 105 -18.41 0.99 -19.50
C HIS A 105 -17.17 0.15 -19.81
N ILE A 106 -16.22 0.04 -18.87
CA ILE A 106 -15.13 -0.93 -18.99
C ILE A 106 -15.67 -2.33 -18.63
N PRO A 107 -15.48 -3.35 -19.49
CA PRO A 107 -15.88 -4.71 -19.18
C PRO A 107 -15.32 -5.19 -17.84
N PRO A 108 -16.13 -5.83 -16.97
CA PRO A 108 -15.68 -6.29 -15.65
C PRO A 108 -14.44 -7.17 -15.71
N GLU A 109 -14.31 -8.01 -16.75
CA GLU A 109 -13.16 -8.90 -16.96
C GLU A 109 -11.86 -8.11 -17.14
N ILE A 110 -11.93 -6.98 -17.85
CA ILE A 110 -10.79 -6.09 -18.09
C ILE A 110 -10.46 -5.31 -16.81
N ALA A 111 -11.46 -4.81 -16.08
CA ALA A 111 -11.26 -4.11 -14.82
C ALA A 111 -10.61 -5.03 -13.77
N MET A 112 -11.05 -6.29 -13.67
CA MET A 112 -10.45 -7.33 -12.84
C MET A 112 -9.03 -7.68 -13.25
N ALA A 113 -8.78 -7.82 -14.56
CA ALA A 113 -7.44 -8.08 -15.05
C ALA A 113 -6.47 -6.93 -14.74
N ALA A 114 -6.93 -5.68 -14.89
CA ALA A 114 -6.14 -4.49 -14.55
C ALA A 114 -5.83 -4.42 -13.05
N MET A 115 -6.81 -4.76 -12.21
CA MET A 115 -6.61 -4.90 -10.77
C MET A 115 -5.53 -5.94 -10.44
N LEU A 116 -5.59 -7.12 -11.06
CA LEU A 116 -4.61 -8.18 -10.84
C LEU A 116 -3.19 -7.78 -11.24
N VAL A 117 -3.03 -7.12 -12.39
CA VAL A 117 -1.73 -6.59 -12.81
C VAL A 117 -1.24 -5.56 -11.80
N GLY A 118 -2.11 -4.67 -11.33
CA GLY A 118 -1.79 -3.68 -10.30
C GLY A 118 -1.35 -4.32 -8.98
N LEU A 119 -2.05 -5.35 -8.52
CA LEU A 119 -1.75 -6.10 -7.29
C LEU A 119 -0.37 -6.79 -7.39
N VAL A 120 -0.15 -7.59 -8.45
CA VAL A 120 1.13 -8.29 -8.62
C VAL A 120 2.29 -7.30 -8.78
N SER A 121 2.07 -6.18 -9.49
CA SER A 121 3.08 -5.14 -9.64
C SER A 121 3.40 -4.44 -8.32
N TYR A 122 2.38 -4.23 -7.47
CA TYR A 122 2.55 -3.69 -6.13
C TYR A 122 3.36 -4.65 -5.27
N ASP A 123 3.03 -5.94 -5.25
CA ASP A 123 3.74 -6.96 -4.48
C ASP A 123 5.22 -7.03 -4.87
N ILE A 124 5.51 -6.99 -6.19
CA ILE A 124 6.89 -6.98 -6.71
C ILE A 124 7.63 -5.72 -6.29
N ALA A 125 7.02 -4.54 -6.47
CA ALA A 125 7.63 -3.28 -6.07
C ALA A 125 7.91 -3.25 -4.57
N TYR A 126 6.97 -3.74 -3.78
CA TYR A 126 7.09 -3.75 -2.33
C TYR A 126 8.18 -4.72 -1.86
N LEU A 127 8.28 -5.90 -2.47
CA LEU A 127 9.38 -6.84 -2.21
C LEU A 127 10.74 -6.20 -2.50
N ILE A 128 10.88 -5.49 -3.63
CA ILE A 128 12.11 -4.77 -3.98
C ILE A 128 12.42 -3.70 -2.93
N VAL A 129 11.44 -2.93 -2.48
CA VAL A 129 11.62 -1.88 -1.46
C VAL A 129 12.08 -2.46 -0.12
N VAL A 130 11.46 -3.56 0.32
CA VAL A 130 11.83 -4.23 1.58
C VAL A 130 13.22 -4.85 1.49
N LEU A 131 13.55 -5.52 0.38
CA LEU A 131 14.88 -6.10 0.17
C LEU A 131 15.96 -5.01 0.06
N ALA A 132 15.69 -3.91 -0.63
CA ALA A 132 16.58 -2.76 -0.69
C ALA A 132 16.79 -2.16 0.72
N SER A 133 15.72 -2.04 1.52
CA SER A 133 15.81 -1.56 2.89
C SER A 133 16.63 -2.51 3.78
N ALA A 134 16.40 -3.82 3.69
CA ALA A 134 17.19 -4.82 4.40
C ALA A 134 18.68 -4.79 3.98
N ALA A 135 18.96 -4.65 2.68
CA ALA A 135 20.32 -4.52 2.16
C ALA A 135 21.00 -3.25 2.68
N THR A 136 20.30 -2.11 2.73
CA THR A 136 20.87 -0.87 3.32
C THR A 136 21.17 -1.03 4.81
N LEU A 137 20.32 -1.71 5.58
CA LEU A 137 20.57 -2.00 7.00
C LEU A 137 21.76 -2.93 7.21
N TRP A 138 21.89 -3.93 6.34
CA TRP A 138 23.03 -4.84 6.33
C TRP A 138 24.33 -4.06 6.09
N LEU A 139 24.38 -3.22 5.06
CA LEU A 139 25.56 -2.41 4.73
C LEU A 139 25.93 -1.45 5.87
N GLN A 140 24.95 -0.90 6.57
CA GLN A 140 25.14 -0.02 7.72
C GLN A 140 25.46 -0.76 9.03
N HIS A 141 25.56 -2.11 9.01
CA HIS A 141 25.80 -2.96 10.19
C HIS A 141 24.76 -2.76 11.31
N ARG A 142 23.53 -2.37 10.95
CA ARG A 142 22.41 -2.11 11.90
C ARG A 142 21.32 -3.18 11.82
N MET A 143 21.60 -4.30 11.17
CA MET A 143 20.63 -5.37 11.00
C MET A 143 20.53 -6.21 12.28
N ASN A 144 19.37 -6.13 12.93
CA ASN A 144 19.08 -6.88 14.15
C ASN A 144 18.27 -8.15 13.84
N LEU A 145 18.42 -9.18 14.69
CA LEU A 145 17.72 -10.47 14.50
C LEU A 145 16.19 -10.34 14.38
N PRO A 146 15.49 -9.49 15.17
CA PRO A 146 14.05 -9.31 15.00
C PRO A 146 13.65 -8.75 13.63
N LEU A 147 14.45 -7.82 13.09
CA LEU A 147 14.22 -7.26 11.75
C LEU A 147 14.44 -8.30 10.67
N LEU A 148 15.46 -9.15 10.80
CA LEU A 148 15.69 -10.25 9.88
C LEU A 148 14.52 -11.24 9.87
N ILE A 149 14.01 -11.60 11.05
CA ILE A 149 12.85 -12.49 11.19
C ILE A 149 11.61 -11.85 10.53
N GLY A 150 11.33 -10.59 10.84
CA GLY A 150 10.20 -9.86 10.27
C GLY A 150 10.27 -9.78 8.74
N VAL A 151 11.42 -9.40 8.18
CA VAL A 151 11.63 -9.37 6.72
C VAL A 151 11.44 -10.76 6.11
N THR A 152 11.94 -11.81 6.76
CA THR A 152 11.82 -13.19 6.25
C THR A 152 10.35 -13.64 6.22
N ILE A 153 9.60 -13.39 7.29
CA ILE A 153 8.16 -13.69 7.36
C ILE A 153 7.42 -12.92 6.26
N PHE A 154 7.66 -11.62 6.16
CA PHE A 154 7.02 -10.76 5.19
C PHE A 154 7.29 -11.21 3.75
N VAL A 155 8.54 -11.54 3.41
CA VAL A 155 8.92 -12.06 2.08
C VAL A 155 8.19 -13.37 1.81
N LEU A 156 8.12 -14.27 2.79
CA LEU A 156 7.43 -15.55 2.65
C LEU A 156 5.94 -15.35 2.38
N VAL A 157 5.26 -14.49 3.15
CA VAL A 157 3.83 -14.17 2.99
C VAL A 157 3.57 -13.50 1.64
N THR A 158 4.36 -12.48 1.30
CA THR A 158 4.22 -11.70 0.06
C THR A 158 4.45 -12.55 -1.17
N VAL A 159 5.40 -13.50 -1.17
CA VAL A 159 5.62 -14.42 -2.28
C VAL A 159 4.55 -15.53 -2.32
N ALA A 160 4.07 -15.98 -1.16
CA ALA A 160 3.07 -17.04 -1.07
C ALA A 160 1.74 -16.63 -1.72
N VAL A 161 1.34 -15.36 -1.66
CA VAL A 161 0.07 -14.89 -2.24
C VAL A 161 0.05 -15.00 -3.78
N PRO A 162 0.98 -14.40 -4.56
CA PRO A 162 1.07 -14.58 -6.01
C PRO A 162 1.36 -16.02 -6.42
N ALA A 163 2.21 -16.73 -5.66
CA ALA A 163 2.50 -18.15 -5.93
C ALA A 163 1.25 -19.02 -5.76
N SER A 164 0.42 -18.72 -4.77
CA SER A 164 -0.88 -19.36 -4.58
C SER A 164 -1.79 -19.03 -5.76
N VAL A 165 -1.95 -17.78 -6.16
CA VAL A 165 -2.81 -17.37 -7.30
C VAL A 165 -2.38 -18.04 -8.61
N LEU A 166 -1.07 -18.09 -8.89
CA LEU A 166 -0.53 -18.74 -10.09
C LEU A 166 -0.57 -20.27 -10.00
N GLY A 167 -0.37 -20.84 -8.81
CA GLY A 167 -0.45 -22.27 -8.51
C GLY A 167 -1.89 -22.82 -8.54
N LEU A 168 -2.86 -22.03 -8.07
CA LEU A 168 -4.30 -22.31 -8.10
C LEU A 168 -4.79 -22.62 -9.53
N LYS A 169 -4.19 -21.99 -10.55
CA LYS A 169 -4.52 -22.24 -11.96
C LYS A 169 -3.86 -23.50 -12.54
N ARG A 170 -2.71 -23.93 -11.99
CA ARG A 170 -2.06 -25.20 -12.37
C ARG A 170 -2.69 -26.41 -11.67
N TRP A 171 -3.27 -26.22 -10.49
CA TRP A 171 -3.87 -27.27 -9.66
C TRP A 171 -5.40 -27.27 -9.73
N GLY A 172 -5.94 -27.27 -10.95
CA GLY A 172 -7.36 -27.48 -11.16
C GLY A 172 -7.83 -28.78 -10.48
N LYS A 173 -8.66 -28.65 -9.43
CA LYS A 173 -9.41 -29.70 -8.70
C LYS A 173 -8.72 -30.45 -7.54
N ARG A 174 -8.14 -29.80 -6.51
CA ARG A 174 -7.97 -30.48 -5.19
C ARG A 174 -8.50 -29.67 -4.00
N ARG A 175 -8.92 -30.44 -2.97
CA ARG A 175 -9.69 -30.05 -1.77
C ARG A 175 -9.15 -28.95 -0.82
N PRO A 176 -7.85 -28.56 -0.77
CA PRO A 176 -7.43 -27.54 0.20
C PRO A 176 -8.02 -26.13 -0.05
N ILE A 177 -8.54 -25.87 -1.26
CA ILE A 177 -9.11 -24.58 -1.69
C ILE A 177 -10.39 -24.21 -0.93
N ALA A 178 -11.23 -25.18 -0.57
CA ALA A 178 -12.49 -24.92 0.13
C ALA A 178 -12.30 -24.52 1.60
N TRP A 179 -11.20 -24.95 2.22
CA TRP A 179 -10.93 -24.68 3.63
C TRP A 179 -10.30 -23.30 3.84
N VAL A 180 -9.34 -22.92 2.99
CA VAL A 180 -8.73 -21.58 3.01
C VAL A 180 -9.74 -20.49 2.65
N SER A 181 -10.60 -20.73 1.65
CA SER A 181 -11.66 -19.78 1.26
C SER A 181 -12.76 -19.60 2.32
N LYS A 182 -13.01 -20.62 3.16
CA LYS A 182 -13.94 -20.53 4.31
C LYS A 182 -13.36 -19.74 5.48
N CYS A 183 -12.05 -19.85 5.71
CA CYS A 183 -11.39 -19.21 6.84
C CYS A 183 -11.15 -17.71 6.59
N LEU A 184 -10.90 -17.31 5.34
CA LEU A 184 -10.58 -15.92 4.98
C LEU A 184 -11.80 -15.07 4.55
N GLY A 185 -12.99 -15.64 4.33
CA GLY A 185 -14.19 -14.86 3.96
C GLY A 185 -14.15 -14.16 2.59
N VAL A 186 -13.11 -14.41 1.77
CA VAL A 186 -12.88 -13.75 0.46
C VAL A 186 -13.46 -14.57 -0.70
N THR A 187 -14.63 -15.20 -0.53
CA THR A 187 -15.17 -16.16 -1.53
C THR A 187 -15.61 -15.50 -2.83
N ALA A 188 -16.11 -14.26 -2.80
CA ALA A 188 -16.53 -13.54 -4.01
C ALA A 188 -15.34 -13.02 -4.82
N LEU A 189 -14.37 -12.39 -4.15
CA LEU A 189 -13.15 -11.86 -4.77
C LEU A 189 -12.29 -12.99 -5.34
N LEU A 190 -12.11 -14.09 -4.62
CA LEU A 190 -11.35 -15.26 -5.11
C LEU A 190 -11.98 -15.88 -6.37
N ARG A 191 -13.31 -15.87 -6.48
CA ARG A 191 -14.03 -16.44 -7.64
C ARG A 191 -13.91 -15.57 -8.88
N GLU A 192 -13.90 -14.25 -8.71
CA GLU A 192 -13.63 -13.30 -9.80
C GLU A 192 -12.14 -13.29 -10.19
N LEU A 193 -11.23 -13.40 -9.22
CA LEU A 193 -9.78 -13.52 -9.46
C LEU A 193 -9.39 -14.80 -10.21
N THR A 194 -10.05 -15.93 -9.91
CA THR A 194 -9.81 -17.20 -10.62
C THR A 194 -10.37 -17.22 -12.04
N ALA A 195 -11.38 -16.38 -12.34
CA ALA A 195 -11.91 -16.20 -13.68
C ALA A 195 -11.07 -15.25 -14.55
N ALA A 196 -10.20 -14.43 -13.94
CA ALA A 196 -9.44 -13.43 -14.67
C ALA A 196 -8.34 -14.05 -15.56
N PRO A 197 -8.17 -13.55 -16.80
CA PRO A 197 -7.29 -14.17 -17.78
C PRO A 197 -5.81 -13.82 -17.50
N THR A 198 -5.11 -14.71 -16.78
CA THR A 198 -3.67 -14.61 -16.43
C THR A 198 -2.69 -14.53 -17.63
N HIS A 199 -3.18 -14.51 -18.88
CA HIS A 199 -2.33 -14.31 -20.05
C HIS A 199 -1.61 -12.96 -20.04
N LEU A 200 -2.18 -11.93 -19.40
CA LEU A 200 -1.57 -10.60 -19.21
C LEU A 200 -0.37 -10.62 -18.25
N LEU A 201 -0.29 -11.59 -17.34
CA LEU A 201 0.85 -11.77 -16.43
C LEU A 201 2.06 -12.44 -17.09
N ARG A 202 1.90 -13.02 -18.29
CA ARG A 202 3.00 -13.70 -19.00
C ARG A 202 3.90 -12.76 -19.80
N SER A 203 3.44 -11.55 -20.11
CA SER A 203 4.28 -10.56 -20.79
C SER A 203 5.06 -9.75 -19.75
N PRO A 204 6.41 -9.82 -19.71
CA PRO A 204 7.23 -9.16 -18.69
C PRO A 204 7.26 -7.63 -18.85
N SER A 205 7.12 -7.12 -20.09
CA SER A 205 7.18 -5.69 -20.39
C SER A 205 6.13 -4.84 -19.65
N PRO A 206 4.81 -5.11 -19.74
CA PRO A 206 3.81 -4.29 -19.05
C PRO A 206 3.90 -4.40 -17.54
N LEU A 207 4.22 -5.58 -17.01
CA LEU A 207 4.38 -5.82 -15.59
C LEU A 207 5.59 -5.07 -15.01
N LEU A 208 6.69 -4.99 -15.76
CA LEU A 208 7.84 -4.18 -15.39
C LEU A 208 7.52 -2.68 -15.38
N GLN A 209 6.75 -2.20 -16.36
CA GLN A 209 6.37 -0.78 -16.41
C GLN A 209 5.45 -0.40 -15.23
N THR A 210 4.45 -1.22 -14.92
CA THR A 210 3.58 -0.99 -13.76
C THR A 210 4.32 -1.17 -12.44
N ALA A 211 5.25 -2.14 -12.34
CA ALA A 211 6.10 -2.27 -11.16
C ALA A 211 7.03 -1.07 -10.98
N ALA A 212 7.59 -0.50 -12.05
CA ALA A 212 8.39 0.72 -11.98
C ALA A 212 7.59 1.93 -11.51
N LEU A 213 6.33 2.07 -11.94
CA LEU A 213 5.42 3.09 -11.43
C LEU A 213 5.09 2.89 -9.94
N GLN A 214 4.89 1.64 -9.51
CA GLN A 214 4.67 1.32 -8.10
C GLN A 214 5.92 1.59 -7.25
N LEU A 215 7.11 1.28 -7.75
CA LEU A 215 8.37 1.65 -7.10
C LEU A 215 8.51 3.17 -6.97
N CYS A 216 8.16 3.90 -8.03
CA CYS A 216 8.16 5.36 -8.01
C CYS A 216 7.21 5.89 -6.92
N ILE A 217 6.03 5.29 -6.73
CA ILE A 217 5.11 5.63 -5.63
C ILE A 217 5.79 5.46 -4.27
N PHE A 218 6.39 4.30 -3.98
CA PHE A 218 7.09 4.08 -2.71
C PHE A 218 8.23 5.10 -2.48
N VAL A 219 8.99 5.42 -3.52
CA VAL A 219 10.08 6.42 -3.44
C VAL A 219 9.53 7.83 -3.19
N LEU A 220 8.46 8.21 -3.89
CA LEU A 220 7.81 9.50 -3.70
C LEU A 220 7.23 9.62 -2.29
N ASP A 221 6.58 8.57 -1.77
CA ASP A 221 6.01 8.57 -0.43
C ASP A 221 7.09 8.68 0.67
N ALA A 222 8.19 7.94 0.52
CA ALA A 222 9.35 8.08 1.42
C ALA A 222 9.97 9.48 1.33
N PHE A 223 10.01 10.07 0.12
CA PHE A 223 10.52 11.42 -0.10
C PHE A 223 9.58 12.49 0.46
N THR A 224 8.27 12.32 0.38
CA THR A 224 7.28 13.18 1.05
C THR A 224 7.53 13.19 2.55
N LEU A 225 7.77 12.02 3.15
CA LEU A 225 8.08 11.92 4.58
C LEU A 225 9.41 12.63 4.92
N TRP A 226 10.43 12.49 4.08
CA TRP A 226 11.70 13.20 4.25
C TRP A 226 11.52 14.73 4.16
N LEU A 227 10.69 15.22 3.23
CA LEU A 227 10.34 16.64 3.13
C LEU A 227 9.54 17.12 4.34
N ALA A 228 8.68 16.29 4.91
CA ALA A 228 7.94 16.61 6.13
C ALA A 228 8.88 16.78 7.33
N PHE A 229 9.91 15.94 7.47
CA PHE A 229 10.97 16.14 8.48
C PHE A 229 11.72 17.46 8.26
N ASN A 230 12.10 17.76 7.02
CA ASN A 230 12.77 19.03 6.69
C ASN A 230 11.89 20.25 7.00
N ALA A 231 10.56 20.11 6.87
CA ALA A 231 9.63 21.18 7.20
C ALA A 231 9.72 21.58 8.68
N ILE A 232 9.82 20.60 9.58
CA ILE A 232 9.93 20.82 11.04
C ILE A 232 11.37 21.09 11.52
N GLY A 233 12.34 21.15 10.60
CA GLY A 233 13.74 21.48 10.90
C GLY A 233 14.61 20.27 11.27
N GLU A 234 14.09 19.05 11.17
CA GLU A 234 14.87 17.83 11.31
C GLU A 234 15.38 17.39 9.94
N VAL A 235 16.68 17.13 9.81
CA VAL A 235 17.30 16.74 8.53
C VAL A 235 17.86 15.33 8.63
N PRO A 236 17.00 14.29 8.79
CA PRO A 236 17.47 12.92 8.82
C PRO A 236 18.07 12.53 7.47
N PRO A 237 19.05 11.61 7.44
CA PRO A 237 19.54 11.03 6.20
C PRO A 237 18.39 10.36 5.44
N LEU A 238 18.32 10.58 4.12
CA LEU A 238 17.26 10.05 3.27
C LEU A 238 17.12 8.52 3.37
N TRP A 239 18.24 7.79 3.46
CA TRP A 239 18.23 6.34 3.60
C TRP A 239 17.58 5.87 4.91
N THR A 240 17.73 6.64 6.00
CA THR A 240 17.11 6.32 7.29
C THR A 240 15.60 6.46 7.19
N VAL A 241 15.11 7.55 6.57
CA VAL A 241 13.68 7.77 6.35
C VAL A 241 13.11 6.69 5.44
N PHE A 242 13.80 6.33 4.37
CA PHE A 242 13.38 5.28 3.45
C PHE A 242 13.22 3.92 4.15
N VAL A 243 14.23 3.50 4.93
CA VAL A 243 14.18 2.24 5.69
C VAL A 243 13.08 2.26 6.74
N SER A 244 12.97 3.35 7.51
CA SER A 244 11.93 3.51 8.53
C SER A 244 10.53 3.46 7.91
N PHE A 245 10.35 4.10 6.76
CA PHE A 245 9.11 4.04 5.99
C PHE A 245 8.79 2.61 5.55
N ALA A 246 9.74 1.89 4.93
CA ALA A 246 9.53 0.53 4.48
C ALA A 246 9.15 -0.43 5.63
N ILE A 247 9.83 -0.33 6.78
CA ILE A 247 9.51 -1.14 7.97
C ILE A 247 8.14 -0.77 8.55
N ALA A 248 7.80 0.52 8.60
CA ALA A 248 6.50 0.97 9.07
C ALA A 248 5.36 0.49 8.16
N SER A 249 5.54 0.56 6.84
CA SER A 249 4.60 -0.01 5.88
C SER A 249 4.43 -1.52 6.07
N MET A 250 5.54 -2.23 6.34
CA MET A 250 5.54 -3.69 6.55
C MET A 250 4.69 -4.04 7.76
N ALA A 251 4.94 -3.36 8.88
CA ALA A 251 4.18 -3.53 10.11
C ALA A 251 2.70 -3.17 9.93
N ALA A 252 2.38 -2.11 9.18
CA ALA A 252 0.99 -1.72 8.89
C ALA A 252 0.24 -2.76 8.06
N THR A 253 0.95 -3.50 7.20
CA THR A 253 0.35 -4.54 6.35
C THR A 253 0.04 -5.80 7.16
N GLU A 254 0.91 -6.18 8.11
CA GLU A 254 0.74 -7.38 8.94
C GLU A 254 -0.08 -7.15 10.22
N GLY A 255 -0.13 -5.92 10.73
CA GLY A 255 -0.84 -5.57 11.98
C GLY A 255 -2.37 -5.54 11.89
N CYS A 256 -2.96 -5.88 10.74
CA CYS A 256 -4.41 -6.03 10.56
C CYS A 256 -4.88 -7.50 10.56
N GLY A 257 -4.01 -8.45 10.93
CA GLY A 257 -4.30 -9.88 11.05
C GLY A 257 -4.61 -10.32 12.47
#